data_AF-A0A1I1M718-F1
#
_entry.id   AF-A0A1I1M718-F1
#
_cell.length_a   1.000
_cell.length_b   1.000
_cell.length_c   1.000
_cell.angle_alpha   90.00
_cell.angle_beta   90.00
_cell.angle_gamma   90.00
#
_symmetry.space_group_name_H-M   'P 1'
#
loop_
_entity.id
_entity.type
_entity.pdbx_description
1 polymer ?
#
loop_
_entity_poly.entity_id
_entity_poly.type
_entity_poly.pdbx_seq_one_letter_code
_entity_poly.pdbx_strand_id
1 'polypeptide(L)' 'MCVTIVANNGEIEIETQRQFFEHFGFKIDEDVDNDSPFFDCCLCNMDIDGVLKNLNIPYEMDDNGSDFIIR' A
#
# COMPACT_ATOMS: atom_id res chain seq x y z
N MET A 1 7.14 12.19 -1.47
CA MET A 1 6.58 11.60 -0.25
C MET A 1 6.40 10.12 -0.50
N CYS A 2 6.63 9.29 0.51
CA CYS A 2 6.28 7.87 0.43
C CYS A 2 4.78 7.71 0.66
N VAL A 3 4.21 6.66 0.08
CA VAL A 3 2.80 6.29 0.31
C VAL A 3 2.77 5.35 1.52
N THR A 4 1.85 5.61 2.45
CA THR A 4 1.69 4.79 3.67
C THR A 4 0.26 4.30 3.78
N ILE A 5 0.07 3.02 4.07
CA ILE A 5 -1.24 2.46 4.41
C ILE A 5 -1.32 2.32 5.93
N VAL A 6 -2.30 2.98 6.52
CA VAL A 6 -2.57 2.96 7.96
C VAL A 6 -3.77 2.05 8.20
N ALA A 7 -3.55 0.89 8.81
CA ALA A 7 -4.58 -0.12 9.06
C ALA A 7 -4.87 -0.28 10.55
N ASN A 8 -6.01 -0.92 10.86
CA ASN A 8 -6.43 -1.27 12.22
C ASN A 8 -6.46 -0.04 13.16
N ASN A 9 -7.17 1.02 12.74
CA ASN A 9 -7.30 2.28 13.49
C ASN A 9 -5.98 2.99 13.85
N GLY A 10 -4.93 2.82 13.04
CA GLY A 10 -3.63 3.46 13.28
C GLY A 10 -2.64 2.61 14.05
N GLU A 11 -2.97 1.35 14.37
CA GLU A 11 -2.04 0.45 15.04
C GLU A 11 -0.96 -0.12 14.09
N ILE A 12 -1.23 -0.14 12.78
CA ILE A 12 -0.35 -0.72 11.78
C ILE A 12 -0.09 0.30 10.68
N GLU A 13 1.19 0.58 10.43
CA GLU A 13 1.65 1.38 9.30
C GLU A 13 2.40 0.47 8.32
N ILE A 14 1.99 0.50 7.06
CA ILE A 14 2.54 -0.30 5.97
C ILE A 14 3.15 0.68 4.97
N GLU A 15 4.47 0.70 4.91
CA GLU A 15 5.25 1.60 4.05
C GLU A 15 5.97 0.85 2.93
N THR A 16 6.01 -0.48 3.01
CA THR A 16 6.74 -1.36 2.09
C THR A 16 5.91 -2.51 1.56
N GLN A 17 6.31 -3.04 0.40
CA GLN A 17 5.63 -4.20 -0.22
C GLN A 17 5.72 -5.47 0.67
N ARG A 18 6.80 -5.62 1.46
CA ARG A 18 6.94 -6.71 2.43
C ARG A 18 5.87 -6.63 3.50
N GLN A 19 5.74 -5.47 4.17
CA GLN A 19 4.71 -5.27 5.19
C GLN A 19 3.31 -5.45 4.59
N PHE A 20 3.12 -5.01 3.36
CA PHE A 20 1.86 -5.21 2.63
C PHE A 20 1.57 -6.71 2.43
N PHE A 21 2.56 -7.46 1.95
CA PHE A 21 2.44 -8.92 1.77
C PHE A 21 2.22 -9.65 3.08
N GLU A 22 2.90 -9.25 4.16
CA GLU A 22 2.73 -9.85 5.49
C GLU A 22 1.33 -9.58 6.07
N HIS A 23 0.76 -8.40 5.78
CA HIS A 23 -0.56 -8.01 6.26
C HIS A 23 -1.71 -8.61 5.43
N PHE A 24 -1.60 -8.53 4.10
CA PHE A 24 -2.69 -8.88 3.19
C PHE A 24 -2.51 -10.25 2.49
N GLY A 25 -1.32 -10.84 2.55
CA GLY A 25 -1.04 -12.18 2.01
C GLY A 25 -0.82 -12.25 0.50
N PHE A 26 -0.74 -11.12 -0.20
CA PHE A 26 -0.44 -11.06 -1.64
C PHE A 26 0.44 -9.86 -1.96
N LYS A 27 1.09 -9.90 -3.13
CA LYS A 27 1.95 -8.80 -3.59
C LYS A 27 1.16 -7.85 -4.47
N ILE A 28 1.51 -6.58 -4.41
CA ILE A 28 1.04 -5.59 -5.38
C ILE A 28 1.81 -5.85 -6.67
N ASP A 29 1.08 -6.06 -7.77
CA ASP A 29 1.68 -6.13 -9.10
C ASP A 29 2.21 -4.73 -9.43
N GLU A 30 3.50 -4.66 -9.75
CA GLU A 30 4.15 -3.40 -10.11
C GLU A 30 3.67 -3.00 -11.52
N ASP A 31 2.97 -1.88 -11.59
CA ASP A 31 2.72 -1.22 -12.87
C ASP A 31 4.05 -0.57 -13.28
N VAL A 32 4.59 -0.97 -14.44
CA VAL A 32 5.70 -0.33 -15.16
C VAL A 32 7.13 -0.76 -14.76
N ASP A 33 7.71 -1.62 -15.62
CA ASP A 33 9.14 -1.71 -16.01
C ASP A 33 10.24 -1.93 -14.94
N ASN A 34 9.92 -2.23 -13.68
CA ASN A 34 10.93 -2.62 -12.70
C ASN A 34 11.00 -4.13 -12.53
N ASP A 35 11.92 -4.76 -13.25
CA ASP A 35 12.33 -6.16 -13.08
C ASP A 35 13.15 -6.33 -11.78
N SER A 36 12.58 -5.92 -10.65
CA SER A 36 13.32 -5.78 -9.40
C SER A 36 12.57 -6.37 -8.21
N PRO A 37 13.07 -7.45 -7.60
CA PRO A 37 12.44 -8.15 -6.48
C PRO A 37 12.62 -7.41 -5.14
N PHE A 38 12.46 -6.09 -5.10
CA PHE A 38 12.66 -5.32 -3.88
C PHE A 38 11.39 -5.30 -3.03
N PHE A 39 11.12 -6.40 -2.33
CA PHE A 39 10.08 -6.45 -1.28
C PHE A 39 10.21 -5.34 -0.24
N ASP A 40 11.42 -4.80 -0.04
CA ASP A 40 11.69 -3.70 0.90
C ASP A 40 11.56 -2.31 0.24
N CYS A 41 11.01 -2.21 -0.97
CA CYS A 41 10.76 -0.94 -1.63
C CYS A 41 9.54 -0.22 -1.02
N CYS A 42 9.58 1.12 -1.07
CA CYS A 42 8.47 1.96 -0.65
C CYS A 42 7.28 1.82 -1.61
N LEU A 43 6.05 1.90 -1.10
CA LEU A 43 4.81 1.82 -1.88
C LEU A 43 4.59 3.00 -2.85
N CYS A 44 5.49 3.98 -2.91
CA CYS A 44 5.34 5.20 -3.71
C CYS A 44 5.24 4.99 -5.22
N ASN A 45 5.73 3.85 -5.73
CA ASN A 45 5.64 3.50 -7.16
C ASN A 45 4.55 2.45 -7.43
N MET A 46 3.66 2.19 -6.48
CA MET A 46 2.63 1.15 -6.57
C MET A 46 1.24 1.76 -6.64
N ASP A 47 0.35 1.17 -7.43
CA ASP A 47 -1.06 1.58 -7.52
C ASP A 47 -1.88 1.07 -6.32
N ILE A 48 -1.63 1.66 -5.15
CA ILE A 48 -2.32 1.29 -3.90
C ILE A 48 -3.83 1.54 -4.01
N ASP A 49 -4.23 2.63 -4.65
CA ASP A 49 -5.63 2.99 -4.85
C ASP A 49 -6.38 1.94 -5.67
N GLY A 50 -5.81 1.52 -6.81
CA GLY A 50 -6.36 0.46 -7.64
C GLY A 50 -6.42 -0.89 -6.93
N VAL A 51 -5.37 -1.24 -6.17
CA VAL A 51 -5.33 -2.48 -5.40
C VAL A 51 -6.42 -2.51 -4.31
N LEU A 52 -6.54 -1.47 -3.49
CA LEU A 52 -7.55 -1.42 -2.44
C LEU A 52 -8.97 -1.45 -3.00
N LYS A 53 -9.22 -0.75 -4.13
CA LYS A 53 -10.49 -0.82 -4.87
C LYS A 53 -10.78 -2.23 -5.40
N ASN A 54 -9.81 -2.91 -5.99
CA ASN A 54 -9.97 -4.27 -6.51
C ASN A 54 -10.31 -5.28 -5.39
N LEU A 55 -9.79 -5.06 -4.19
CA LEU A 55 -10.06 -5.88 -3.01
C LEU A 55 -11.37 -5.51 -2.32
N ASN A 56 -12.06 -4.47 -2.76
CA ASN A 56 -13.21 -3.87 -2.09
C ASN A 56 -12.93 -3.51 -0.62
N ILE A 57 -11.69 -3.07 -0.33
CA ILE A 57 -11.32 -2.60 0.99
C ILE A 57 -11.72 -1.13 1.09
N PRO A 58 -12.58 -0.74 2.04
CA PRO A 58 -12.89 0.66 2.28
C PRO A 58 -11.67 1.36 2.90
N TYR A 59 -11.29 2.52 2.35
CA TYR A 59 -10.23 3.37 2.88
C TYR A 59 -10.63 4.84 2.77
N GLU A 60 -10.02 5.66 3.62
CA GLU A 60 -10.03 7.12 3.54
C GLU A 60 -8.62 7.59 3.14
N MET A 61 -8.51 8.50 2.19
CA MET A 61 -7.24 9.17 1.91
C MET A 61 -7.05 10.36 2.85
N ASP A 62 -5.82 10.60 3.30
CA ASP A 62 -5.50 11.84 4.01
C ASP A 62 -5.60 13.06 3.06
N ASP A 63 -5.69 14.26 3.64
CA ASP A 63 -5.81 15.50 2.88
C ASP A 63 -4.61 15.79 1.96
N ASN A 64 -3.46 15.13 2.19
CA ASN A 64 -2.27 15.28 1.34
C ASN A 64 -2.21 14.24 0.21
N GLY A 65 -3.12 13.26 0.19
CA GLY A 65 -3.17 12.19 -0.82
C GLY A 65 -1.97 11.24 -0.76
N SER A 66 -1.28 11.16 0.37
CA SER A 66 -0.14 10.28 0.60
C SER A 66 -0.49 9.05 1.44
N ASP A 67 -1.51 9.15 2.28
CA ASP A 67 -1.82 8.09 3.25
C ASP A 67 -3.20 7.47 2.99
N PHE A 68 -3.28 6.14 3.07
CA PHE A 68 -4.50 5.35 2.91
C PHE A 68 -4.91 4.76 4.26
N ILE A 69 -6.00 5.26 4.85
CA ILE A 69 -6.47 4.89 6.18
C ILE A 69 -7.59 3.84 6.06
N ILE A 70 -7.33 2.63 6.53
CA ILE A 70 -8.27 1.52 6.58
C ILE A 70 -8.79 1.38 8.02
N ARG A 71 -10.12 1.49 8.20
CA ARG A 71 -10.82 1.39 9.49
C ARG A 71 -11.61 0.10 9.64
#